data_AF-A0AAV0Y9H2-F1
#
_entry.id   AF-A0AAV0Y9H2-F1
#
_cell.length_a   1.000
_cell.length_b   1.000
_cell.length_c   1.000
_cell.angle_alpha   90.00
_cell.angle_beta   90.00
_cell.angle_gamma   90.00
#
_symmetry.space_group_name_H-M   'P 1'
#
loop_
_entity.id
_entity.type
_entity.pdbx_description
1 polymer ?
#
loop_
_entity_poly.entity_id
_entity_poly.type
_entity_poly.pdbx_seq_one_letter_code
_entity_poly.pdbx_strand_id
1 'polypeptide(L)'
;MKPLSVESRHFLLKKIREKHNGYEWSSEFESLVLNLVHTFTISLHRKWSQCNRTITVFTKKHSEWLKKEFILPTLPSQMNYKTVGRPKKNFETCTERIKKQKISNVVKSFTSPELTYAVTSKMHNSGKRTAVLLFKELTSSPNRDLKMRKSLKNTNVISLPIPYSPNEATYGIYHG
;
A
#
# COMPACT_ATOMS: atom_id res chain seq x y z
N MET A 1 -35.50 5.34 24.62
CA MET A 1 -34.07 5.02 24.35
C MET A 1 -33.85 4.98 22.84
N LYS A 2 -32.87 5.72 22.30
CA LYS A 2 -32.53 5.67 20.87
C LYS A 2 -31.56 4.51 20.63
N PRO A 3 -31.93 3.42 19.93
CA PRO A 3 -31.14 2.17 19.89
C PRO A 3 -29.76 2.31 19.22
N LEU A 4 -29.56 3.38 18.44
CA LEU A 4 -28.30 3.72 17.79
C LEU A 4 -27.46 4.72 18.61
N SER A 5 -27.93 5.17 19.78
CA SER A 5 -27.20 6.12 20.60
C SER A 5 -25.95 5.50 21.22
N VAL A 6 -24.99 6.37 21.55
CA VAL A 6 -23.79 5.99 22.28
C VAL A 6 -24.17 5.41 23.64
N GLU A 7 -25.13 6.00 24.37
CA GLU A 7 -25.50 5.50 25.71
C GLU A 7 -26.12 4.10 25.65
N SER A 8 -26.96 3.83 24.64
CA SER A 8 -27.59 2.52 24.47
C SER A 8 -26.55 1.42 24.21
N ARG A 9 -25.49 1.74 23.47
CA ARG A 9 -24.37 0.81 23.22
C ARG A 9 -23.56 0.52 24.48
N HIS A 10 -23.25 1.54 25.28
CA HIS A 10 -22.55 1.38 26.55
C HIS A 10 -23.39 0.61 27.58
N PHE A 11 -24.71 0.83 27.58
CA PHE A 11 -25.63 0.05 28.41
C PHE A 11 -25.62 -1.44 28.05
N LEU A 12 -25.68 -1.77 26.76
CA LEU A 12 -25.58 -3.16 26.29
C LEU A 12 -24.21 -3.77 26.62
N LEU A 13 -23.12 -3.02 26.42
CA LEU A 13 -21.78 -3.46 26.80
C LEU A 13 -21.69 -3.81 28.29
N LYS A 14 -22.23 -2.94 29.16
CA LYS A 14 -22.27 -3.18 30.61
C LYS A 14 -23.01 -4.48 30.94
N LYS A 15 -24.15 -4.74 30.29
CA LYS A 15 -24.92 -5.97 30.50
C LYS A 15 -24.20 -7.22 30.00
N ILE A 16 -23.48 -7.13 28.89
CA ILE A 16 -22.65 -8.22 28.38
C ILE A 16 -21.48 -8.48 29.34
N ARG A 17 -20.85 -7.41 29.85
CA ARG A 17 -19.74 -7.48 30.83
C ARG A 17 -20.16 -8.17 32.12
N GLU A 18 -21.34 -7.82 32.66
CA GLU A 18 -21.93 -8.44 33.84
C GLU A 18 -22.21 -9.94 33.63
N LYS A 19 -22.63 -10.35 32.43
CA LYS A 19 -23.00 -11.73 32.11
C LYS A 19 -21.80 -12.65 31.85
N HIS A 20 -20.67 -12.10 31.43
CA HIS A 20 -19.49 -12.86 30.99
C HIS A 20 -18.26 -12.66 31.89
N ASN A 21 -18.45 -12.26 33.16
CA ASN A 21 -17.38 -11.99 34.13
C ASN A 21 -16.25 -11.09 33.58
N GLY A 22 -16.62 -10.07 32.81
CA GLY A 22 -15.68 -9.23 32.05
C GLY A 22 -14.90 -8.20 32.88
N TYR A 23 -14.50 -8.52 34.11
CA TYR A 23 -13.72 -7.62 34.95
C TYR A 23 -12.27 -7.44 34.47
N GLU A 24 -11.75 -8.39 33.68
CA GLU A 24 -10.37 -8.42 33.17
C GLU A 24 -10.24 -8.12 31.66
N TRP A 25 -11.28 -7.57 31.03
CA TRP A 25 -11.20 -7.26 29.60
C TRP A 25 -10.16 -6.16 29.31
N SER A 26 -9.28 -6.40 28.35
CA SER A 26 -8.39 -5.37 27.84
C SER A 26 -9.19 -4.29 27.09
N SER A 27 -8.66 -3.05 27.04
CA SER A 27 -9.29 -1.95 26.30
C SER A 27 -9.52 -2.29 24.81
N GLU A 28 -8.61 -3.06 24.22
CA GLU A 28 -8.72 -3.54 22.84
C GLU A 28 -9.90 -4.50 22.67
N PHE A 29 -10.07 -5.44 23.60
CA PHE A 29 -11.20 -6.37 23.60
C PHE A 29 -12.53 -5.64 23.78
N GLU A 30 -12.58 -4.67 24.69
CA GLU A 30 -13.76 -3.85 24.93
C GLU A 30 -14.19 -3.08 23.67
N SER A 31 -13.23 -2.52 22.92
CA SER A 31 -13.47 -1.86 21.64
C SER A 31 -14.03 -2.82 20.58
N LEU A 32 -13.54 -4.06 20.52
CA LEU A 32 -14.06 -5.08 19.62
C LEU A 32 -15.50 -5.46 19.96
N VAL A 33 -15.81 -5.67 21.25
CA VAL A 33 -17.17 -5.98 21.70
C VAL A 33 -18.11 -4.80 21.44
N LEU A 34 -17.67 -3.56 21.67
CA LEU A 34 -18.44 -2.36 21.33
C LEU A 34 -18.77 -2.28 19.84
N ASN A 35 -17.81 -2.59 18.96
CA ASN A 35 -18.04 -2.66 17.52
C ASN A 35 -19.03 -3.77 17.16
N LEU A 36 -18.94 -4.94 17.78
CA LEU A 36 -19.89 -6.04 17.62
C LEU A 36 -21.31 -5.60 18.03
N VAL A 37 -21.47 -4.98 19.20
CA VAL A 37 -22.74 -4.42 19.67
C VAL A 37 -23.29 -3.39 18.69
N HIS A 38 -22.44 -2.53 18.14
CA HIS A 38 -22.85 -1.54 17.15
C HIS A 38 -23.36 -2.16 15.85
N THR A 39 -22.65 -3.15 15.31
CA THR A 39 -23.10 -3.85 14.08
C THR A 39 -24.39 -4.62 14.32
N PHE A 40 -24.56 -5.20 15.52
CA PHE A 40 -25.80 -5.84 15.93
C PHE A 40 -26.96 -4.84 16.03
N THR A 41 -26.79 -3.68 16.67
CA THR A 41 -27.87 -2.69 16.82
C THR A 41 -28.30 -2.10 15.48
N ILE A 42 -27.36 -1.88 14.54
CA ILE A 42 -27.67 -1.50 13.15
C ILE A 42 -28.52 -2.58 12.48
N SER A 43 -28.09 -3.84 12.60
CA SER A 43 -28.79 -4.98 11.99
C SER A 43 -30.19 -5.16 12.57
N LEU A 44 -30.32 -5.05 13.89
CA LEU A 44 -31.59 -5.08 14.61
C LEU A 44 -32.51 -3.96 14.14
N HIS A 45 -32.02 -2.72 14.11
CA HIS A 45 -32.82 -1.57 13.68
C HIS A 45 -33.30 -1.72 12.23
N ARG A 46 -32.44 -2.18 11.32
CA ARG A 46 -32.81 -2.42 9.92
C ARG A 46 -33.90 -3.48 9.80
N LYS A 47 -33.74 -4.62 10.47
CA LYS A 47 -34.71 -5.73 10.46
C LYS A 47 -36.04 -5.32 11.13
N TRP A 48 -35.97 -4.55 12.21
CA TRP A 48 -37.13 -4.00 12.91
C TRP A 48 -37.94 -3.06 12.01
N SER A 49 -37.25 -2.17 11.29
CA SER A 49 -37.89 -1.27 10.33
C SER A 49 -38.54 -2.02 9.17
N GLN A 50 -37.94 -3.11 8.68
CA GLN A 50 -38.51 -3.95 7.62
C GLN A 50 -39.78 -4.71 8.02
N CYS A 51 -40.07 -4.80 9.32
CA CYS A 51 -41.25 -5.46 9.86
C CYS A 51 -42.29 -4.44 10.35
N ASN A 52 -42.23 -3.19 9.88
CA ASN A 52 -43.08 -2.08 10.32
C ASN A 52 -43.11 -1.92 11.85
N ARG A 53 -42.02 -2.30 12.54
CA ARG A 53 -41.93 -2.26 14.00
C ARG A 53 -43.01 -3.10 14.70
N THR A 54 -43.49 -4.16 14.04
CA THR A 54 -44.47 -5.09 14.61
C THR A 54 -43.75 -6.35 15.12
N ILE A 55 -43.89 -6.62 16.43
CA ILE A 55 -43.16 -7.70 17.10
C ILE A 55 -43.50 -9.09 16.55
N THR A 56 -44.79 -9.36 16.29
CA THR A 56 -45.27 -10.65 15.77
C THR A 56 -44.74 -10.95 14.37
N VAL A 57 -44.66 -9.94 13.51
CA VAL A 57 -44.09 -10.05 12.16
C VAL A 57 -42.57 -10.24 12.25
N PHE A 58 -41.92 -9.51 13.14
CA PHE A 58 -40.48 -9.59 13.34
C PHE A 58 -40.03 -10.97 13.85
N THR A 59 -40.69 -11.50 14.88
CA THR A 59 -40.35 -12.82 15.44
C THR A 59 -40.60 -13.93 14.44
N LYS A 60 -41.69 -13.87 13.67
CA LYS A 60 -41.99 -14.84 12.61
C LYS A 60 -40.97 -14.79 11.47
N LYS A 61 -40.62 -13.59 10.99
CA LYS A 61 -39.75 -13.37 9.82
C LYS A 61 -38.26 -13.53 10.12
N HIS A 62 -37.84 -13.32 11.37
CA HIS A 62 -36.43 -13.32 11.77
C HIS A 62 -36.14 -14.30 12.91
N SER A 63 -36.97 -15.33 13.09
CA SER A 63 -36.80 -16.37 14.11
C SER A 63 -35.41 -17.02 14.08
N GLU A 64 -34.93 -17.40 12.89
CA GLU A 64 -33.60 -17.98 12.71
C GLU A 64 -32.47 -17.02 13.10
N TRP A 65 -32.65 -15.71 12.84
CA TRP A 65 -31.67 -14.69 13.22
C TRP A 65 -31.62 -14.49 14.74
N LEU A 66 -32.76 -14.59 15.41
CA LEU A 66 -32.86 -14.51 16.87
C LEU A 66 -32.29 -15.74 17.58
N LYS A 67 -32.32 -16.91 16.92
CA LYS A 67 -31.69 -18.15 17.42
C LYS A 67 -30.18 -18.16 17.32
N LYS A 68 -29.56 -17.21 16.60
CA LYS A 68 -28.10 -17.14 16.49
C LYS A 68 -27.50 -16.74 17.83
N GLU A 69 -26.48 -17.48 18.24
CA GLU A 69 -25.70 -17.14 19.43
C GLU A 69 -24.87 -15.89 19.20
N PHE A 70 -24.76 -15.08 20.25
CA PHE A 70 -23.88 -13.92 20.26
C PHE A 70 -22.47 -14.40 20.63
N ILE A 71 -21.64 -14.63 19.60
CA ILE A 71 -20.26 -15.09 19.77
C ILE A 71 -19.37 -13.89 20.09
N LEU A 72 -18.69 -13.93 21.25
CA LEU A 72 -17.70 -12.90 21.61
C LEU A 72 -16.49 -12.98 20.68
N PRO A 73 -15.90 -11.83 20.32
CA PRO A 73 -14.70 -11.83 19.47
C PRO A 73 -13.57 -12.56 20.19
N THR A 74 -12.88 -13.48 19.52
CA THR A 74 -11.60 -14.00 20.01
C THR A 74 -10.53 -12.93 19.78
N LEU A 75 -9.67 -12.69 20.78
CA LEU A 75 -8.53 -11.79 20.59
C LEU A 75 -7.76 -12.23 19.33
N PRO A 76 -7.53 -11.31 18.38
CA PRO A 76 -6.95 -11.69 17.11
C PRO A 76 -5.47 -11.98 17.29
N SER A 77 -5.12 -13.25 17.51
CA SER A 77 -3.84 -13.75 17.00
C SER A 77 -3.99 -13.77 15.47
N GLN A 78 -3.59 -12.67 14.83
CA GLN A 78 -3.56 -12.50 13.36
C GLN A 78 -4.92 -12.47 12.63
N MET A 79 -5.83 -11.56 13.00
CA MET A 79 -6.88 -11.18 12.04
C MET A 79 -6.29 -10.27 10.95
N ASN A 80 -6.19 -10.79 9.73
CA ASN A 80 -6.06 -9.98 8.51
C ASN A 80 -7.29 -9.07 8.38
N TYR A 81 -7.23 -7.88 8.97
CA TYR A 81 -8.26 -6.86 8.75
C TYR A 81 -8.37 -6.59 7.26
N LYS A 82 -9.44 -7.09 6.63
CA LYS A 82 -9.81 -6.66 5.27
C LYS A 82 -10.07 -5.17 5.36
N THR A 83 -9.13 -4.36 4.87
CA THR A 83 -9.30 -2.92 4.81
C THR A 83 -10.50 -2.63 3.93
N VAL A 84 -11.62 -2.26 4.56
CA VAL A 84 -12.84 -1.87 3.86
C VAL A 84 -12.54 -0.54 3.17
N GLY A 85 -12.56 -0.52 1.84
CA GLY A 85 -12.25 0.66 1.05
C GLY A 85 -12.01 0.33 -0.42
N ARG A 86 -11.72 1.37 -1.20
CA ARG A 86 -11.39 1.22 -2.62
C ARG A 86 -10.10 0.38 -2.78
N PRO A 87 -10.07 -0.63 -3.67
CA PRO A 87 -8.84 -1.35 -3.97
C PRO A 87 -7.70 -0.41 -4.34
N LYS A 88 -6.54 -0.60 -3.71
CA LYS A 88 -5.36 0.21 -4.00
C LYS A 88 -4.79 -0.23 -5.35
N LYS A 89 -4.61 0.72 -6.28
CA LYS A 89 -3.89 0.46 -7.54
C LYS A 89 -2.41 0.14 -7.27
N ASN A 90 -1.81 -0.71 -8.11
CA ASN A 90 -0.37 -0.99 -8.09
C ASN A 90 0.42 0.28 -8.39
N PHE A 91 1.60 0.42 -7.76
CA PHE A 91 2.44 1.62 -7.89
C PHE A 91 2.79 1.95 -9.35
N GLU A 92 3.12 0.93 -10.15
CA GLU A 92 3.50 1.06 -11.56
C GLU A 92 2.38 1.64 -12.42
N THR A 93 1.13 1.24 -12.13
CA THR A 93 -0.07 1.66 -12.88
C THR A 93 -0.66 3.00 -12.43
N CYS A 94 -0.10 3.62 -11.39
CA CYS A 94 -0.56 4.92 -10.90
C CYS A 94 -0.08 6.07 -11.80
N THR A 95 -0.82 7.18 -11.79
CA THR A 95 -0.33 8.44 -12.37
C THR A 95 0.81 9.01 -11.53
N GLU A 96 1.66 9.84 -12.13
CA GLU A 96 2.82 10.45 -11.44
C GLU A 96 2.41 11.22 -10.17
N ARG A 97 1.28 11.95 -10.21
CA ARG A 97 0.72 12.63 -9.03
C ARG A 97 0.50 11.67 -7.87
N ILE A 98 -0.10 10.51 -8.14
CA ILE A 98 -0.40 9.50 -7.12
C ILE A 98 0.86 8.78 -6.65
N LYS A 99 1.83 8.51 -7.55
CA LYS A 99 3.13 7.95 -7.16
C LYS A 99 3.85 8.88 -6.18
N LYS A 100 3.93 10.19 -6.48
CA LYS A 100 4.51 11.20 -5.58
C LYS A 100 3.84 11.22 -4.22
N GLN A 101 2.50 11.17 -4.19
CA GLN A 101 1.75 11.12 -2.93
C GLN A 101 2.09 9.84 -2.13
N LYS A 102 2.13 8.68 -2.77
CA LYS A 102 2.44 7.40 -2.12
C LYS A 102 3.85 7.35 -1.51
N ILE A 103 4.85 7.94 -2.17
CA ILE A 103 6.23 7.96 -1.67
C ILE A 103 6.53 9.14 -0.75
N SER A 104 5.60 10.08 -0.57
CA SER A 104 5.86 11.32 0.16
C SER A 104 6.37 11.11 1.59
N ASN A 105 5.86 10.08 2.27
CA ASN A 105 6.35 9.71 3.60
C ASN A 105 7.79 9.22 3.55
N VAL A 106 8.13 8.34 2.59
CA VAL A 106 9.49 7.83 2.41
C VAL A 106 10.47 8.97 2.14
N VAL A 107 10.12 9.91 1.26
CA VAL A 107 10.97 11.05 0.93
C VAL A 107 11.15 12.00 2.12
N LYS A 108 10.14 12.15 2.99
CA LYS A 108 10.24 12.98 4.20
C LYS A 108 11.03 12.30 5.32
N SER A 109 10.99 10.98 5.38
CA SER A 109 11.62 10.20 6.46
C SER A 109 13.11 9.95 6.25
N PHE A 110 13.60 9.98 5.02
CA PHE A 110 14.98 9.61 4.69
C PHE A 110 15.71 10.72 3.95
N THR A 111 17.01 10.81 4.19
CA THR A 111 17.90 11.76 3.53
C THR A 111 18.24 11.33 2.11
N SER A 112 18.69 12.28 1.27
CA SER A 112 19.10 12.00 -0.11
C SER A 112 20.20 10.91 -0.22
N PRO A 113 21.25 10.89 0.63
CA PRO A 113 22.25 9.82 0.61
C PRO A 113 21.66 8.44 0.94
N GLU A 114 20.77 8.35 1.94
CA GLU A 114 20.11 7.09 2.31
C GLU A 114 19.24 6.56 1.18
N LEU A 115 18.48 7.43 0.52
CA LEU A 115 17.66 7.06 -0.65
C LEU A 115 18.53 6.59 -1.81
N THR A 116 19.66 7.27 -2.06
CA THR A 116 20.62 6.90 -3.10
C THR A 116 21.22 5.52 -2.82
N TYR A 117 21.59 5.25 -1.58
CA TYR A 117 22.10 3.95 -1.16
C TYR A 117 21.02 2.86 -1.30
N ALA A 118 19.80 3.11 -0.84
CA ALA A 118 18.68 2.17 -0.97
C ALA A 118 18.39 1.80 -2.44
N VAL A 119 18.42 2.78 -3.34
CA VAL A 119 18.27 2.56 -4.80
C VAL A 119 19.40 1.67 -5.33
N THR A 120 20.66 1.99 -5.04
CA THR A 120 21.80 1.19 -5.53
C THR A 120 21.77 -0.24 -5.01
N SER A 121 21.44 -0.44 -3.73
CA SER A 121 21.28 -1.76 -3.12
C SER A 121 20.16 -2.57 -3.80
N LYS A 122 18.99 -1.95 -4.04
CA LYS A 122 17.87 -2.63 -4.72
C LYS A 122 18.21 -2.98 -6.17
N MET A 123 18.90 -2.10 -6.89
CA MET A 123 19.34 -2.36 -8.27
C MET A 123 20.39 -3.48 -8.32
N HIS A 124 21.34 -3.50 -7.38
CA HIS A 124 22.32 -4.57 -7.26
C HIS A 124 21.65 -5.92 -7.00
N ASN A 125 20.71 -5.97 -6.05
CA ASN A 125 19.97 -7.19 -5.70
C ASN A 125 19.03 -7.68 -6.81
N SER A 126 18.65 -6.81 -7.75
CA SER A 126 17.90 -7.20 -8.96
C SER A 126 18.81 -7.58 -10.13
N GLY A 127 20.12 -7.73 -9.91
CA GLY A 127 21.10 -8.12 -10.93
C GLY A 127 21.51 -7.01 -11.89
N LYS A 128 21.02 -5.78 -11.70
CA LYS A 128 21.25 -4.64 -12.61
C LYS A 128 22.59 -3.92 -12.33
N ARG A 129 23.70 -4.66 -12.37
CA ARG A 129 25.04 -4.16 -11.99
C ARG A 129 25.50 -2.97 -12.84
N THR A 130 25.35 -3.06 -14.17
CA THR A 130 25.72 -1.97 -15.09
C THR A 130 24.95 -0.68 -14.81
N ALA A 131 23.66 -0.79 -14.48
CA ALA A 131 22.83 0.36 -14.17
C ALA A 131 23.25 1.03 -12.85
N VAL A 132 23.75 0.27 -11.86
CA VAL A 132 24.33 0.82 -10.64
C VAL A 132 25.60 1.63 -10.94
N LEU A 133 26.48 1.13 -11.81
CA LEU A 133 27.70 1.85 -12.20
C LEU A 133 27.37 3.18 -12.88
N LEU A 134 26.46 3.16 -13.84
CA LEU A 134 25.99 4.37 -14.52
C LEU A 134 25.33 5.35 -13.55
N PHE A 135 24.48 4.85 -12.65
CA PHE A 135 23.83 5.69 -11.65
C PHE A 135 24.85 6.37 -10.73
N LYS A 136 25.84 5.62 -10.22
CA LYS A 136 26.93 6.17 -9.41
C LYS A 136 27.70 7.24 -10.16
N GLU A 137 28.04 6.98 -11.42
CA GLU A 137 28.76 7.95 -12.26
C GLU A 137 27.96 9.24 -12.47
N LEU A 138 26.66 9.12 -12.74
CA LEU A 138 25.75 10.26 -12.88
C LEU A 138 25.64 11.07 -11.59
N THR A 139 25.57 10.40 -10.44
CA THR A 139 25.46 11.07 -9.13
C THR A 139 26.79 11.60 -8.60
N SER A 140 27.92 11.25 -9.21
CA SER A 140 29.25 11.63 -8.73
C SER A 140 29.57 13.12 -8.89
N SER A 141 28.97 13.80 -9.87
CA SER A 141 29.17 15.24 -10.08
C SER A 141 27.94 15.87 -10.76
N PRO A 142 27.52 17.08 -10.34
CA PRO A 142 26.29 17.71 -10.82
C PRO A 142 26.25 18.01 -12.32
N ASN A 143 27.41 18.06 -13.00
CA ASN A 143 27.51 18.33 -14.44
C ASN A 143 27.88 17.08 -15.26
N ARG A 144 28.01 15.91 -14.61
CA ARG A 144 28.46 14.68 -15.29
C ARG A 144 27.40 14.20 -16.28
N ASP A 145 26.13 14.31 -15.93
CA ASP A 145 25.01 13.97 -16.78
C ASP A 145 25.02 14.78 -18.09
N LEU A 146 25.34 16.07 -18.03
CA LEU A 146 25.46 16.94 -19.20
C LEU A 146 26.61 16.52 -20.10
N LYS A 147 27.77 16.16 -19.54
CA LYS A 147 28.92 15.66 -20.32
C LYS A 147 28.61 14.31 -20.99
N MET A 148 27.95 13.40 -20.28
CA MET A 148 27.53 12.10 -20.84
C MET A 148 26.49 12.28 -21.95
N ARG A 149 25.52 13.20 -21.79
CA ARG A 149 24.55 13.52 -22.85
C ARG A 149 25.21 14.13 -24.08
N LYS A 150 26.18 15.03 -23.90
CA LYS A 150 26.91 15.67 -25.00
C LYS A 150 27.76 14.67 -25.78
N SER A 151 28.50 13.80 -25.08
CA SER A 151 29.29 12.74 -25.73
C SER A 151 28.40 11.78 -26.52
N LEU A 152 27.27 11.33 -25.97
CA LEU A 152 26.33 10.46 -26.69
C LEU A 152 25.78 11.10 -27.99
N LYS A 153 25.48 12.40 -27.95
CA LYS A 153 25.04 13.14 -29.15
C LYS A 153 26.15 13.25 -30.20
N ASN A 154 27.40 13.41 -29.77
CA ASN A 154 28.55 13.52 -30.66
C ASN A 154 28.94 12.16 -31.27
N THR A 155 28.70 11.04 -30.58
CA THR A 155 28.99 9.69 -31.11
C THR A 155 28.12 9.35 -32.33
N ASN A 156 26.88 9.83 -32.38
CA ASN A 156 26.01 9.69 -33.55
C ASN A 156 26.45 10.56 -34.75
N VAL A 157 27.47 11.40 -34.57
CA VAL A 157 28.09 12.25 -35.61
C VAL A 157 29.48 11.72 -36.00
N ILE A 158 29.92 10.56 -35.46
CA ILE A 158 31.14 9.92 -35.92
C ILE A 158 30.89 9.43 -37.35
N SER A 159 31.45 10.21 -38.27
CA SER A 159 31.71 9.92 -39.68
C SER A 159 31.90 8.43 -39.94
N LEU A 160 31.18 7.93 -40.95
CA LEU A 160 31.52 6.69 -41.64
C LEU A 160 33.06 6.61 -41.81
N PRO A 161 33.71 5.47 -41.54
CA PRO A 161 35.14 5.34 -41.78
C PRO A 161 35.40 5.76 -43.23
N ILE A 162 36.23 6.79 -43.41
CA ILE A 162 36.63 7.25 -44.74
C ILE A 162 37.32 6.04 -45.40
N PRO A 163 36.80 5.49 -46.51
CA PRO A 163 37.45 4.38 -47.18
C PRO A 163 38.82 4.86 -47.65
N TYR A 164 39.86 4.06 -47.40
CA TYR A 164 41.20 4.35 -47.87
C TYR A 164 41.19 4.65 -49.37
N SER A 165 41.82 5.75 -49.76
CA SER A 165 42.10 6.03 -51.16
C SER A 165 43.00 4.90 -51.73
N PRO A 166 42.82 4.44 -52.98
CA PRO A 166 43.63 3.39 -53.60
C PRO A 166 45.15 3.61 -53.49
N ASN A 167 45.55 4.88 -53.40
CA ASN A 167 46.92 5.35 -53.36
C ASN A 167 47.54 5.14 -51.96
N GLU A 168 46.73 5.06 -50.93
CA GLU A 168 47.15 4.96 -49.51
C GLU A 168 47.34 3.50 -49.09
N ALA A 169 46.58 2.57 -49.72
CA ALA A 169 46.70 1.14 -49.50
C ALA A 169 47.97 0.52 -50.09
N THR A 170 48.57 1.16 -51.11
CA THR A 170 49.75 0.64 -51.80
C THR A 170 51.06 0.95 -51.06
N TYR A 171 51.14 2.05 -50.28
CA TYR A 171 52.34 2.36 -49.48
C TYR A 171 52.58 1.42 -48.29
N GLY A 172 51.54 0.75 -47.80
CA GLY A 172 51.65 -0.21 -46.69
C GLY A 172 52.25 -1.57 -47.06
N ILE A 173 52.37 -1.88 -48.36
CA ILE A 173 52.84 -3.19 -48.84
C ILE A 173 54.35 -3.17 -49.17
N TYR A 174 54.95 -2.00 -49.42
CA TYR A 174 56.36 -1.89 -49.84
C TYR A 174 57.38 -1.69 -48.70
N HIS A 175 56.94 -1.69 -47.43
CA HIS A 175 57.83 -1.53 -46.26
C HIS A 175 57.62 -2.62 -45.17
N GLY A 176 57.15 -3.81 -45.56
CA GLY A 176 57.09 -5.00 -44.71
C GLY A 176 58.25 -5.95 -44.96
#